data_AF-A0A3C1VAS5-F1
#
_entry.id   AF-A0A3C1VAS5-F1
#
_cell.length_a   1.000
_cell.length_b   1.000
_cell.length_c   1.000
_cell.angle_alpha   90.00
_cell.angle_beta   90.00
_cell.angle_gamma   90.00
#
_symmetry.space_group_name_H-M   'P 1'
#
loop_
_entity.id
_entity.type
_entity.pdbx_description
1 polymer ?
#
loop_
_entity_poly.entity_id
_entity_poly.type
_entity_poly.pdbx_seq_one_letter_code
_entity_poly.pdbx_strand_id
1 'polypeptide(L)'
;MFDLEHAIADWRQQMLAAGIKTPVPLEELEIHLREEIEQQTKSGLSEQEIVNSAVQKIGQAHMIQNEFKKVEATKEDREWKFVQILFVVITSLFSSFLCGMVIFKMGCFSEATSDQKISCLAAVAAFALLAWGGRLSCRMFPVIRAKRIRDAICISGGVLLMLWWMVFVHIILPRHDFTTGQLLVTILWEMIFPCGIFLGLFWGIET
;
A
#
# COMPACT_ATOMS: atom_id res chain seq x y z
N MET A 1 -19.64 34.32 -36.81
CA MET A 1 -18.19 34.06 -36.77
C MET A 1 -18.00 32.96 -35.75
N PHE A 2 -17.26 31.92 -36.09
CA PHE A 2 -16.99 30.84 -35.15
C PHE A 2 -16.02 31.37 -34.09
N ASP A 3 -16.27 31.06 -32.81
CA ASP A 3 -15.41 31.48 -31.70
C ASP A 3 -14.56 30.28 -31.26
N LEU A 4 -13.32 30.28 -31.71
CA LEU A 4 -12.36 29.23 -31.43
C LEU A 4 -12.09 29.08 -29.93
N GLU A 5 -11.99 30.19 -29.20
CA GLU A 5 -11.70 30.17 -27.77
C GLU A 5 -12.89 29.63 -26.98
N HIS A 6 -14.12 29.93 -27.43
CA HIS A 6 -15.32 29.33 -26.84
C HIS A 6 -15.37 27.82 -27.06
N ALA A 7 -15.04 27.34 -28.26
CA ALA A 7 -15.02 25.91 -28.57
C ALA A 7 -13.93 25.14 -27.78
N ILE A 8 -12.76 25.75 -27.58
CA ILE A 8 -11.68 25.17 -26.76
C ILE A 8 -12.07 25.16 -25.28
N ALA A 9 -12.72 26.21 -24.78
CA ALA A 9 -13.23 26.26 -23.42
C ALA A 9 -14.30 25.17 -23.16
N ASP A 10 -15.22 24.97 -24.11
CA ASP A 10 -16.23 23.91 -24.05
C ASP A 10 -15.60 22.52 -24.04
N TRP A 11 -14.61 22.29 -24.91
CA TRP A 11 -13.84 21.04 -24.94
C TRP A 11 -13.12 20.80 -23.61
N ARG A 12 -12.51 21.83 -23.02
CA ARG A 12 -11.84 21.75 -21.72
C ARG A 12 -12.83 21.37 -20.62
N GLN A 13 -14.04 21.95 -20.63
CA GLN A 13 -15.11 21.58 -19.71
C GLN A 13 -15.54 20.11 -19.88
N GLN A 14 -15.61 19.61 -21.11
CA GLN A 14 -15.89 18.20 -21.38
C GLN A 14 -14.79 17.26 -20.86
N MET A 15 -13.52 17.61 -21.02
CA MET A 15 -12.39 16.84 -20.47
C MET A 15 -12.40 16.81 -18.94
N LEU A 16 -12.72 17.94 -18.30
CA LEU A 16 -12.89 18.02 -16.85
C LEU A 16 -14.09 17.20 -16.36
N ALA A 17 -15.23 17.25 -17.07
CA ALA A 17 -16.42 16.47 -16.75
C ALA A 17 -16.17 14.96 -16.91
N ALA A 18 -15.33 14.58 -17.89
CA ALA A 18 -14.83 13.22 -18.03
C ALA A 18 -13.78 12.84 -16.97
N GLY A 19 -13.43 13.73 -16.04
CA GLY A 19 -12.56 13.39 -14.90
C GLY A 19 -11.07 13.47 -15.17
N ILE A 20 -10.64 14.11 -16.28
CA ILE A 20 -9.23 14.46 -16.52
C ILE A 20 -8.93 15.72 -15.69
N LYS A 21 -8.73 15.51 -14.38
CA LYS A 21 -8.66 16.60 -13.37
C LYS A 21 -7.25 17.12 -13.12
N THR A 22 -6.23 16.39 -13.55
CA THR A 22 -4.83 16.78 -13.36
C THR A 22 -4.47 17.91 -14.32
N PRO A 23 -3.87 19.02 -13.84
CA PRO A 23 -3.61 20.20 -14.67
C PRO A 23 -2.66 19.89 -15.83
N VAL A 24 -1.61 19.09 -15.58
CA VAL A 24 -0.58 18.80 -16.57
C VAL A 24 -1.10 18.03 -17.79
N PRO A 25 -1.84 16.90 -17.66
CA PRO A 25 -2.45 16.24 -18.83
C PRO A 25 -3.48 17.08 -19.58
N LEU A 26 -4.24 17.94 -18.90
CA LEU A 26 -5.25 18.76 -19.55
C LEU A 26 -4.61 19.89 -20.38
N GLU A 27 -3.55 20.51 -19.86
CA GLU A 27 -2.79 21.54 -20.57
C GLU A 27 -2.06 20.95 -21.78
N GLU A 28 -1.45 19.77 -21.66
CA GLU A 28 -0.79 19.09 -22.78
C GLU A 28 -1.78 18.73 -23.90
N LEU A 29 -2.96 18.20 -23.55
CA LEU A 29 -4.00 17.89 -24.54
C LEU A 29 -4.55 19.15 -25.22
N GLU A 30 -4.64 20.28 -24.49
CA GLU A 30 -5.04 21.56 -25.08
C GLU A 30 -4.00 22.09 -26.06
N ILE A 31 -2.70 21.97 -25.73
CA ILE A 31 -1.60 22.33 -26.64
C ILE A 31 -1.71 21.51 -27.93
N HIS A 32 -1.85 20.19 -27.83
CA HIS A 32 -2.02 19.33 -29.02
C HIS A 32 -3.27 19.67 -29.83
N LEU A 33 -4.37 20.06 -29.19
CA LEU A 33 -5.58 20.51 -29.88
C LEU A 33 -5.31 21.78 -30.69
N ARG A 34 -4.63 22.76 -30.08
CA ARG A 34 -4.28 24.02 -30.75
C ARG A 34 -3.29 23.80 -31.90
N GLU A 35 -2.29 22.95 -31.72
CA GLU A 35 -1.34 22.56 -32.78
C GLU A 35 -2.05 21.88 -33.96
N GLU A 36 -3.00 20.97 -33.70
CA GLU A 36 -3.76 20.29 -34.75
C GLU A 36 -4.67 21.27 -35.51
N ILE A 37 -5.31 22.19 -34.79
CA ILE A 37 -6.12 23.27 -35.39
C ILE A 37 -5.24 24.15 -36.29
N GLU A 38 -4.05 24.55 -35.84
CA GLU A 38 -3.13 25.36 -36.63
C GLU A 38 -2.67 24.61 -37.90
N GLN A 39 -2.37 23.31 -37.80
CA GLN A 39 -2.00 22.49 -38.95
C GLN A 39 -3.14 22.39 -39.98
N GLN A 40 -4.38 22.18 -39.53
CA GLN A 40 -5.54 22.05 -40.41
C GLN A 40 -6.04 23.39 -40.96
N THR A 41 -5.75 24.51 -40.28
CA THR A 41 -6.03 25.86 -40.80
C THR A 41 -5.28 26.13 -42.11
N LYS A 42 -4.10 25.52 -42.31
CA LYS A 42 -3.32 25.60 -43.55
C LYS A 42 -3.93 24.82 -44.72
N SER A 43 -4.99 24.04 -44.48
CA SER A 43 -5.65 23.19 -45.49
C SER A 43 -6.91 23.81 -46.12
N GLY A 44 -7.30 25.02 -45.71
CA GLY A 44 -8.40 25.78 -46.33
C GLY A 44 -9.82 25.31 -45.96
N LEU A 45 -9.96 24.48 -44.93
CA LEU A 45 -11.24 24.03 -44.37
C LEU A 45 -11.91 25.13 -43.54
N SER A 46 -13.21 25.00 -43.28
CA SER A 46 -13.91 25.92 -42.38
C SER A 46 -13.48 25.71 -40.93
N GLU A 47 -13.45 26.78 -40.13
CA GLU A 47 -12.98 26.75 -38.73
C GLU A 47 -13.72 25.70 -37.87
N GLN A 48 -15.02 25.51 -38.11
CA GLN A 48 -15.84 24.53 -37.41
C GLN A 48 -15.49 23.08 -37.78
N GLU A 49 -15.18 22.81 -39.05
CA GLU A 49 -14.74 21.48 -39.50
C GLU A 49 -13.35 21.14 -38.96
N ILE A 50 -12.46 22.13 -38.90
CA ILE A 50 -11.11 22.00 -38.33
C ILE A 50 -11.19 21.59 -36.85
N VAL A 51 -11.99 22.29 -36.05
CA VAL A 51 -12.14 21.97 -34.63
C VAL A 51 -12.76 20.57 -34.44
N ASN A 52 -13.82 20.25 -35.17
CA ASN A 52 -14.45 18.92 -35.06
C ASN A 52 -13.49 17.79 -35.43
N SER A 53 -12.71 17.99 -36.50
CA SER A 53 -11.68 17.05 -36.95
C SER A 53 -10.56 16.91 -35.92
N ALA A 54 -10.06 18.01 -35.37
CA ALA A 54 -9.02 18.01 -34.34
C ALA A 54 -9.49 17.30 -33.05
N VAL A 55 -10.72 17.57 -32.59
CA VAL A 55 -11.33 16.89 -31.44
C VAL A 55 -11.49 15.39 -31.71
N GLN A 56 -11.91 15.01 -32.91
CA GLN A 56 -12.04 13.60 -33.28
C GLN A 56 -10.69 12.87 -33.33
N LYS A 57 -9.63 13.55 -33.75
CA LYS A 57 -8.25 13.00 -33.81
C LYS A 57 -7.63 12.80 -32.44
N ILE A 58 -7.86 13.75 -31.51
CA ILE A 58 -7.46 13.60 -30.09
C ILE A 58 -8.28 12.51 -29.41
N GLY A 59 -9.52 12.34 -29.82
CA GLY A 59 -10.43 11.30 -29.33
C GLY A 59 -11.43 11.84 -28.31
N GLN A 60 -12.49 11.07 -28.09
CA GLN A 60 -13.54 11.46 -27.15
C GLN A 60 -13.04 11.43 -25.70
N ALA A 61 -13.52 12.36 -24.87
CA ALA A 61 -13.09 12.53 -23.49
C ALA A 61 -13.14 11.23 -22.65
N HIS A 62 -14.14 10.38 -22.89
CA HIS A 62 -14.27 9.10 -22.19
C HIS A 62 -13.21 8.06 -22.59
N MET A 63 -12.76 8.05 -23.85
CA MET A 63 -11.70 7.16 -24.35
C MET A 63 -10.36 7.55 -23.75
N ILE A 64 -10.07 8.85 -23.75
CA ILE A 64 -8.86 9.42 -23.16
C ILE A 64 -8.82 9.12 -21.66
N GLN A 65 -9.93 9.34 -20.95
CA GLN A 65 -10.05 8.98 -19.54
C GLN A 65 -9.77 7.48 -19.30
N ASN A 66 -10.27 6.59 -20.16
CA ASN A 66 -10.03 5.16 -20.02
C ASN A 66 -8.55 4.80 -20.18
N GLU A 67 -7.82 5.45 -21.08
CA GLU A 67 -6.37 5.24 -21.22
C GLU A 67 -5.61 5.74 -19.99
N PHE A 68 -5.95 6.93 -19.45
CA PHE A 68 -5.35 7.41 -18.20
C PHE A 68 -5.62 6.47 -17.02
N LYS A 69 -6.84 5.94 -16.91
CA LYS A 69 -7.20 4.97 -15.86
C LYS A 69 -6.37 3.69 -15.93
N LYS A 70 -6.02 3.20 -17.13
CA LYS A 70 -5.17 2.00 -17.27
C LYS A 70 -3.76 2.25 -16.73
N VAL A 71 -3.20 3.43 -17.02
CA VAL A 71 -1.87 3.82 -16.54
C VAL A 71 -1.89 3.99 -15.01
N GLU A 72 -2.94 4.61 -14.46
CA GLU A 72 -3.11 4.79 -13.03
C GLU A 72 -3.24 3.44 -12.29
N ALA A 73 -4.08 2.54 -12.77
CA ALA A 73 -4.22 1.19 -12.20
C ALA A 73 -2.89 0.42 -12.22
N THR A 74 -2.11 0.54 -13.28
CA THR A 74 -0.78 -0.10 -13.38
C THR A 74 0.21 0.49 -12.36
N LYS A 75 0.10 1.79 -12.08
CA LYS A 75 0.92 2.48 -11.08
C LYS A 75 0.55 2.03 -9.67
N GLU A 76 -0.74 1.97 -9.34
CA GLU A 76 -1.23 1.46 -8.05
C GLU A 76 -0.75 0.03 -7.79
N ASP A 77 -0.85 -0.86 -8.78
CA ASP A 77 -0.35 -2.24 -8.70
C ASP A 77 1.17 -2.29 -8.43
N ARG A 78 1.93 -1.38 -9.04
CA ARG A 78 3.38 -1.28 -8.85
C ARG A 78 3.73 -0.79 -7.46
N GLU A 79 3.06 0.26 -6.98
CA GLU A 79 3.24 0.79 -5.62
C GLU A 79 2.89 -0.28 -4.58
N TRP A 80 1.81 -1.04 -4.80
CA TRP A 80 1.46 -2.15 -3.93
C TRP A 80 2.53 -3.24 -3.88
N LYS A 81 3.11 -3.62 -5.02
CA LYS A 81 4.26 -4.54 -5.06
C LYS A 81 5.47 -4.01 -4.29
N PHE A 82 5.75 -2.70 -4.36
CA PHE A 82 6.82 -2.09 -3.58
C PHE A 82 6.55 -2.16 -2.09
N VAL A 83 5.32 -1.87 -1.64
CA VAL A 83 4.92 -2.02 -0.23
C VAL A 83 5.11 -3.45 0.24
N GLN A 84 4.71 -4.44 -0.57
CA GLN A 84 4.93 -5.85 -0.26
C GLN A 84 6.41 -6.20 -0.13
N ILE A 85 7.26 -5.76 -1.05
CA ILE A 85 8.71 -6.01 -0.99
C ILE A 85 9.31 -5.37 0.26
N LEU A 86 8.98 -4.11 0.52
CA LEU A 86 9.47 -3.37 1.68
C LEU A 86 9.09 -4.07 2.98
N PHE A 87 7.85 -4.56 3.09
CA PHE A 87 7.40 -5.28 4.26
C PHE A 87 8.13 -6.62 4.44
N VAL A 88 8.41 -7.38 3.35
CA VAL A 88 9.22 -8.61 3.44
C VAL A 88 10.60 -8.25 3.97
N VAL A 89 11.23 -7.22 3.41
CA VAL A 89 12.56 -6.78 3.81
C VAL A 89 12.59 -6.36 5.28
N ILE A 90 11.65 -5.53 5.73
CA ILE A 90 11.59 -5.06 7.13
C ILE A 90 11.41 -6.24 8.09
N THR A 91 10.46 -7.13 7.84
CA THR A 91 10.22 -8.30 8.71
C THR A 91 11.40 -9.27 8.73
N SER A 92 12.08 -9.46 7.59
CA SER A 92 13.29 -10.28 7.47
C SER A 92 14.45 -9.67 8.25
N LEU A 93 14.70 -8.37 8.07
CA LEU A 93 15.79 -7.65 8.74
C LEU A 93 15.58 -7.60 10.24
N PHE A 94 14.35 -7.31 10.69
CA PHE A 94 14.00 -7.32 12.11
C PHE A 94 14.23 -8.70 12.75
N SER A 95 13.76 -9.77 12.10
CA SER A 95 13.96 -11.14 12.59
C SER A 95 15.44 -11.53 12.61
N SER A 96 16.20 -11.13 11.59
CA SER A 96 17.65 -11.38 11.51
C SER A 96 18.42 -10.63 12.58
N PHE A 97 18.04 -9.38 12.84
CA PHE A 97 18.61 -8.56 13.91
C PHE A 97 18.37 -9.17 15.29
N LEU A 98 17.12 -9.56 15.60
CA LEU A 98 16.80 -10.24 16.86
C LEU A 98 17.53 -11.57 17.01
N CYS A 99 17.58 -12.37 15.94
CA CYS A 99 18.32 -13.64 15.93
C CYS A 99 19.82 -13.41 16.23
N GLY A 100 20.43 -12.41 15.58
CA GLY A 100 21.81 -12.00 15.83
C GLY A 100 22.03 -11.58 17.30
N MET A 101 21.14 -10.77 17.86
CA MET A 101 21.25 -10.37 19.27
C MET A 101 21.26 -11.57 20.24
N VAL A 102 20.42 -12.58 19.99
CA VAL A 102 20.34 -13.79 20.82
C VAL A 102 21.60 -14.67 20.66
N ILE A 103 22.06 -14.89 19.42
CA ILE A 103 23.21 -15.77 19.13
C ILE A 103 24.52 -15.16 19.64
N PHE A 104 24.75 -13.88 19.38
CA PHE A 104 25.99 -13.18 19.78
C PHE A 104 26.00 -12.72 21.23
N LYS A 105 24.97 -13.05 22.03
CA LYS A 105 24.84 -12.66 23.44
C LYS A 105 24.96 -11.14 23.64
N MET A 106 24.36 -10.37 22.75
CA MET A 106 24.51 -8.91 22.73
C MET A 106 23.43 -8.23 23.60
N GLY A 107 23.83 -7.20 24.35
CA GLY A 107 22.92 -6.41 25.17
C GLY A 107 22.24 -7.24 26.28
N CYS A 108 20.91 -7.21 26.32
CA CYS A 108 20.12 -7.86 27.37
C CYS A 108 20.22 -9.41 27.35
N PHE A 109 20.70 -10.02 26.27
CA PHE A 109 20.84 -11.47 26.13
C PHE A 109 22.17 -12.04 26.64
N SER A 110 23.06 -11.21 27.21
CA SER A 110 24.37 -11.62 27.71
C SER A 110 24.26 -12.66 28.84
N GLU A 111 23.31 -12.45 29.75
CA GLU A 111 23.07 -13.27 30.94
C GLU A 111 22.06 -14.41 30.71
N ALA A 112 21.49 -14.53 29.51
CA ALA A 112 20.48 -15.54 29.22
C ALA A 112 21.07 -16.96 29.24
N THR A 113 20.35 -17.89 29.86
CA THR A 113 20.67 -19.32 29.86
C THR A 113 20.47 -19.94 28.47
N SER A 114 21.04 -21.13 28.23
CA SER A 114 20.90 -21.81 26.94
C SER A 114 19.44 -22.12 26.59
N ASP A 115 18.62 -22.52 27.56
CA ASP A 115 17.21 -22.85 27.33
C ASP A 115 16.38 -21.61 26.98
N GLN A 116 16.65 -20.49 27.65
CA GLN A 116 16.01 -19.20 27.34
C GLN A 116 16.34 -18.74 25.92
N LYS A 117 17.57 -18.95 25.44
CA LYS A 117 17.96 -18.59 24.06
C LYS A 117 17.20 -19.39 23.02
N ILE A 118 17.05 -20.70 23.23
CA ILE A 118 16.28 -21.55 22.33
C ILE A 118 14.82 -21.06 22.28
N SER A 119 14.24 -20.71 23.43
CA SER A 119 12.89 -20.15 23.48
C SER A 119 12.76 -18.81 22.76
N CYS A 120 13.74 -17.89 22.92
CA CYS A 120 13.77 -16.62 22.19
C CYS A 120 13.86 -16.83 20.67
N LEU A 121 14.73 -17.74 20.22
CA LEU A 121 14.86 -18.08 18.80
C LEU A 121 13.57 -18.70 18.25
N ALA A 122 12.90 -19.55 19.05
CA ALA A 122 11.60 -20.11 18.69
C ALA A 122 10.53 -19.02 18.55
N ALA A 123 10.50 -18.03 19.44
CA ALA A 123 9.57 -16.89 19.34
C ALA A 123 9.81 -16.07 18.06
N VAL A 124 11.07 -15.79 17.72
CA VAL A 124 11.45 -15.06 16.48
C VAL A 124 11.08 -15.86 15.23
N ALA A 125 11.31 -17.18 15.24
CA ALA A 125 10.93 -18.06 14.14
C ALA A 125 9.40 -18.11 13.98
N ALA A 126 8.65 -18.24 15.09
CA ALA A 126 7.20 -18.24 15.08
C ALA A 126 6.64 -16.91 14.54
N PHE A 127 7.20 -15.78 14.96
CA PHE A 127 6.86 -14.47 14.40
C PHE A 127 7.03 -14.40 12.88
N ALA A 128 8.20 -14.80 12.38
CA ALA A 128 8.48 -14.77 10.94
C ALA A 128 7.53 -15.69 10.16
N LEU A 129 7.30 -16.90 10.67
CA LEU A 129 6.37 -17.86 10.06
C LEU A 129 4.94 -17.33 10.02
N LEU A 130 4.47 -16.66 11.07
CA LEU A 130 3.12 -16.09 11.12
C LEU A 130 2.99 -14.86 10.23
N ALA A 131 3.97 -13.96 10.25
CA ALA A 131 4.00 -12.76 9.42
C ALA A 131 4.00 -13.12 7.92
N TRP A 132 4.76 -14.15 7.53
CA TRP A 132 4.82 -14.61 6.13
C TRP A 132 3.72 -15.62 5.78
N GLY A 133 3.18 -16.31 6.78
CA GLY A 133 2.07 -17.26 6.66
C GLY A 133 0.83 -16.61 6.06
N GLY A 134 0.60 -15.32 6.35
CA GLY A 134 -0.41 -14.49 5.69
C GLY A 134 -0.31 -14.52 4.17
N ARG A 135 0.90 -14.26 3.64
CA ARG A 135 1.18 -14.25 2.19
C ARG A 135 1.02 -15.63 1.54
N LEU A 136 1.50 -16.67 2.21
CA LEU A 136 1.38 -18.05 1.72
C LEU A 136 -0.07 -18.53 1.74
N SER A 137 -0.86 -18.04 2.71
CA SER A 137 -2.25 -18.41 2.94
C SER A 137 -3.26 -17.49 2.26
N CYS A 138 -2.83 -16.47 1.48
CA CYS A 138 -3.72 -15.59 0.70
C CYS A 138 -4.75 -16.37 -0.12
N ARG A 139 -4.37 -17.55 -0.64
CA ARG A 139 -5.28 -18.44 -1.38
C ARG A 139 -6.43 -19.01 -0.56
N MET A 140 -6.30 -19.06 0.76
CA MET A 140 -7.33 -19.59 1.67
C MET A 140 -8.22 -18.50 2.26
N PHE A 141 -7.82 -17.22 2.19
CA PHE A 141 -8.65 -16.13 2.68
C PHE A 141 -9.82 -15.87 1.70
N PRO A 142 -11.05 -15.69 2.21
CA PRO A 142 -12.17 -15.32 1.36
C PRO A 142 -11.92 -13.92 0.77
N VAL A 143 -12.19 -13.75 -0.53
CA VAL A 143 -12.03 -12.46 -1.20
C VAL A 143 -13.05 -11.46 -0.67
N ILE A 144 -12.67 -10.65 0.32
CA ILE A 144 -13.51 -9.59 0.89
C ILE A 144 -13.47 -8.40 -0.06
N ARG A 145 -14.50 -8.29 -0.92
CA ARG A 145 -14.59 -7.26 -1.95
C ARG A 145 -14.85 -5.84 -1.39
N ALA A 146 -15.45 -5.75 -0.20
CA ALA A 146 -15.78 -4.48 0.44
C ALA A 146 -14.60 -3.94 1.27
N LYS A 147 -13.92 -2.90 0.76
CA LYS A 147 -12.78 -2.25 1.44
C LYS A 147 -13.08 -1.87 2.89
N ARG A 148 -14.28 -1.35 3.17
CA ARG A 148 -14.71 -0.98 4.54
C ARG A 148 -14.67 -2.15 5.53
N ILE A 149 -15.02 -3.35 5.09
CA ILE A 149 -15.03 -4.54 5.96
C ILE A 149 -13.59 -4.97 6.24
N ARG A 150 -12.73 -4.94 5.23
CA ARG A 150 -11.29 -5.21 5.39
C ARG A 150 -10.64 -4.24 6.37
N ASP A 151 -10.87 -2.94 6.18
CA ASP A 151 -10.35 -1.90 7.06
C ASP A 151 -10.85 -2.08 8.51
N ALA A 152 -12.14 -2.40 8.69
CA ALA A 152 -12.71 -2.66 10.01
C ALA A 152 -12.07 -3.88 10.70
N ILE A 153 -11.83 -4.98 9.97
CA ILE A 153 -11.14 -6.16 10.51
C ILE A 153 -9.72 -5.79 10.95
N CYS A 154 -8.96 -5.09 10.09
CA CYS A 154 -7.60 -4.65 10.43
C CYS A 154 -7.56 -3.73 11.64
N ILE A 155 -8.46 -2.74 11.72
CA ILE A 155 -8.54 -1.83 12.86
C ILE A 155 -8.91 -2.59 14.14
N SER A 156 -9.91 -3.47 14.08
CA SER A 156 -10.34 -4.25 15.25
C SER A 156 -9.24 -5.17 15.76
N GLY A 157 -8.50 -5.84 14.86
CA GLY A 157 -7.34 -6.66 15.21
C GLY A 157 -6.22 -5.85 15.85
N GLY A 158 -5.96 -4.64 15.33
CA GLY A 158 -4.97 -3.73 15.91
C GLY A 158 -5.35 -3.26 17.33
N VAL A 159 -6.62 -2.92 17.54
CA VAL A 159 -7.14 -2.56 18.86
C VAL A 159 -7.01 -3.72 19.85
N LEU A 160 -7.37 -4.95 19.44
CA LEU A 160 -7.22 -6.13 20.29
C LEU A 160 -5.75 -6.40 20.64
N LEU A 161 -4.83 -6.25 19.69
CA LEU A 161 -3.39 -6.39 19.93
C LEU A 161 -2.88 -5.35 20.95
N MET A 162 -3.29 -4.08 20.80
CA MET A 162 -2.91 -3.02 21.73
C MET A 162 -3.49 -3.25 23.13
N LEU A 163 -4.75 -3.68 23.22
CA LEU A 163 -5.38 -4.04 24.50
C LEU A 163 -4.63 -5.20 25.16
N TRP A 164 -4.23 -6.21 24.39
CA TRP A 164 -3.42 -7.32 24.90
C TRP A 164 -2.09 -6.83 25.49
N TRP A 165 -1.36 -5.97 24.78
CA TRP A 165 -0.11 -5.41 25.29
C TRP A 165 -0.31 -4.56 26.54
N MET A 166 -1.38 -3.77 26.61
CA MET A 166 -1.70 -2.99 27.80
C MET A 166 -1.98 -3.91 29.00
N VAL A 167 -2.73 -4.99 28.81
CA VAL A 167 -2.96 -6.01 29.85
C VAL A 167 -1.64 -6.65 30.27
N PHE A 168 -0.80 -7.06 29.31
CA PHE A 168 0.49 -7.66 29.61
C PHE A 168 1.39 -6.72 30.42
N VAL A 169 1.59 -5.48 29.97
CA VAL A 169 2.50 -4.51 30.60
C VAL A 169 1.99 -4.01 31.95
N HIS A 170 0.68 -3.76 32.09
CA HIS A 170 0.15 -3.17 33.32
C HIS A 170 -0.37 -4.17 34.35
N ILE A 171 -0.71 -5.39 33.94
CA ILE A 171 -1.33 -6.38 34.82
C ILE A 171 -0.40 -7.56 35.05
N ILE A 172 0.16 -8.16 34.00
CA ILE A 172 0.95 -9.39 34.11
C ILE A 172 2.37 -9.06 34.59
N LEU A 173 3.02 -8.10 33.93
CA LEU A 173 4.41 -7.74 34.18
C LEU A 173 4.68 -7.30 35.62
N PRO A 174 3.86 -6.45 36.27
CA PRO A 174 4.12 -6.01 37.65
C PRO A 174 3.79 -7.05 38.72
N ARG A 175 3.10 -8.14 38.37
CA ARG A 175 2.66 -9.18 39.31
C ARG A 175 3.64 -10.36 39.42
N HIS A 176 4.69 -10.38 38.61
CA HIS A 176 5.66 -11.46 38.57
C HIS A 176 7.09 -10.91 38.65
N ASP A 177 7.88 -11.46 39.56
CA ASP A 177 9.30 -11.17 39.67
C ASP A 177 10.06 -12.01 38.65
N PHE A 178 10.32 -11.45 37.47
CA PHE A 178 11.08 -12.11 36.43
C PHE A 178 12.58 -11.89 36.61
N THR A 179 13.38 -12.95 36.39
CA THR A 179 14.80 -12.77 36.09
C THR A 179 14.99 -12.12 34.72
N THR A 180 16.09 -11.42 34.49
CA THR A 180 16.37 -10.70 33.23
C THR A 180 16.16 -11.57 31.99
N GLY A 181 16.63 -12.83 32.02
CA GLY A 181 16.46 -13.77 30.91
C GLY A 181 15.02 -14.25 30.73
N GLN A 182 14.28 -14.50 31.81
CA GLN A 182 12.87 -14.89 31.74
C GLN A 182 12.00 -13.75 31.21
N LEU A 183 12.26 -12.53 31.67
CA LEU A 183 11.58 -11.33 31.22
C LEU A 183 11.67 -11.17 29.69
N LEU A 184 12.86 -11.37 29.12
CA LEU A 184 13.06 -11.27 27.67
C LEU A 184 12.30 -12.34 26.88
N VAL A 185 12.34 -13.59 27.36
CA VAL A 185 11.58 -14.69 26.74
C VAL A 185 10.09 -14.34 26.75
N THR A 186 9.58 -13.90 27.90
CA THR A 186 8.17 -13.53 28.04
C THR A 186 7.81 -12.34 27.16
N ILE A 187 8.63 -11.29 27.08
CA ILE A 187 8.38 -10.15 26.18
C ILE A 187 8.33 -10.60 24.72
N LEU A 188 9.25 -11.46 24.27
CA LEU A 188 9.25 -11.93 22.88
C LEU A 188 8.00 -12.75 22.56
N TRP A 189 7.58 -13.65 23.45
CA TRP A 189 6.36 -14.44 23.24
C TRP A 189 5.09 -13.61 23.38
N GLU A 190 5.01 -12.68 24.33
CA GLU A 190 3.75 -11.98 24.61
C GLU A 190 3.55 -10.74 23.74
N MET A 191 4.64 -10.15 23.23
CA MET A 191 4.56 -8.98 22.37
C MET A 191 4.81 -9.30 20.90
N ILE A 192 5.89 -10.01 20.57
CA ILE A 192 6.31 -10.20 19.17
C ILE A 192 5.43 -11.25 18.47
N PHE A 193 5.10 -12.35 19.11
CA PHE A 193 4.28 -13.40 18.49
C PHE A 193 2.86 -12.92 18.07
N PRO A 194 2.06 -12.23 18.93
CA PRO A 194 0.77 -11.68 18.51
C PRO A 194 0.90 -10.65 17.40
N CYS A 195 1.99 -9.89 17.38
CA CYS A 195 2.34 -8.98 16.30
C CYS A 195 2.48 -9.74 14.97
N GLY A 196 3.14 -10.89 14.97
CA GLY A 196 3.28 -11.74 13.79
C GLY A 196 1.95 -12.22 13.23
N ILE A 197 1.01 -12.60 14.10
CA ILE A 197 -0.36 -12.97 13.71
C ILE A 197 -1.06 -11.79 13.04
N PHE A 198 -1.00 -10.62 13.67
CA PHE A 198 -1.65 -9.41 13.14
C PHE A 198 -1.08 -9.00 11.78
N LEU A 199 0.25 -9.00 11.64
CA LEU A 199 0.92 -8.69 10.38
C LEU A 199 0.57 -9.70 9.29
N GLY A 200 0.51 -10.99 9.63
CA GLY A 200 0.08 -12.04 8.71
C GLY A 200 -1.38 -11.86 8.25
N LEU A 201 -2.28 -11.52 9.17
CA LEU A 201 -3.69 -11.24 8.85
C LEU A 201 -3.81 -10.00 7.94
N PHE A 202 -3.14 -8.90 8.30
CA PHE A 202 -3.14 -7.66 7.53
C PHE A 202 -2.63 -7.91 6.10
N TRP A 203 -1.53 -8.63 5.97
CA TRP A 203 -0.98 -9.00 4.67
C TRP A 203 -1.95 -9.90 3.89
N GLY A 204 -2.46 -10.93 4.53
CA GLY A 204 -3.30 -11.95 3.91
C GLY A 204 -4.61 -11.43 3.34
N ILE A 205 -5.23 -10.41 3.96
CA ILE A 205 -6.48 -9.83 3.48
C ILE A 205 -6.25 -8.76 2.39
N GLU A 206 -5.09 -8.10 2.37
CA GLU A 206 -4.77 -7.05 1.39
C GLU A 206 -4.15 -7.58 0.08
N THR A 207 -3.79 -8.88 0.03
CA THR A 207 -3.18 -9.54 -1.14
C THR A 207 -4.17 -10.45 -1.87
#